data_AF-A0A1Y1UZF6-F1
#
_entry.id   AF-A0A1Y1UZF6-F1
#
_cell.length_a   1.000
_cell.length_b   1.000
_cell.length_c   1.000
_cell.angle_alpha   90.00
_cell.angle_beta   90.00
_cell.angle_gamma   90.00
#
_symmetry.space_group_name_H-M   'P 1'
#
loop_
_entity.id
_entity.type
_entity.pdbx_description
1 polymer ?
#
loop_
_entity_poly.entity_id
_entity_poly.type
_entity_poly.pdbx_seq_one_letter_code
_entity_poly.pdbx_strand_id
1 'polypeptide(L)'
;KKWIQQYHEDKTKLEKRPKGLWITGKSRSGKTSLLTLLGNYSYFKNIWNALNFSNEDSYNIMDDFELTFEKPVDLSFYKAWIGSQKVTTITDKYVRKMEIYNGKPLIWINNNRFEDQVQFPSCRRYIKENMTIIELGEDDLYTPKNRSTPKNTWFCNNIITKELEETT
;
A
#
# COMPACT_ATOMS: atom_id res chain seq x y z
N LYS A 1 -16.94 -30.05 -15.26
CA LYS A 1 -15.71 -29.34 -15.73
C LYS A 1 -15.97 -28.16 -16.69
N LYS A 2 -17.22 -27.75 -16.98
CA LYS A 2 -17.52 -26.58 -17.84
C LYS A 2 -17.05 -25.22 -17.27
N TRP A 3 -17.02 -25.08 -15.94
CA TRP A 3 -16.63 -23.83 -15.28
C TRP A 3 -15.15 -23.46 -15.45
N ILE A 4 -14.24 -24.43 -15.61
CA ILE A 4 -12.81 -24.16 -15.84
C ILE A 4 -12.62 -23.52 -17.22
N GLN A 5 -13.29 -24.08 -18.23
CA GLN A 5 -13.24 -23.57 -19.60
C GLN A 5 -13.81 -22.16 -19.69
N GLN A 6 -14.98 -21.94 -19.05
CA GLN A 6 -15.58 -20.61 -18.92
C GLN A 6 -14.65 -19.61 -18.22
N TYR A 7 -13.95 -20.03 -17.15
CA TYR A 7 -12.95 -19.17 -16.50
C TYR A 7 -11.83 -18.75 -17.46
N HIS A 8 -11.32 -19.66 -18.30
CA HIS A 8 -10.28 -19.32 -19.25
C HIS A 8 -10.76 -18.36 -20.35
N GLU A 9 -12.00 -18.50 -20.80
CA GLU A 9 -12.65 -17.60 -21.76
C GLU A 9 -12.85 -16.20 -21.17
N ASP A 10 -13.29 -16.11 -19.90
CA ASP A 10 -13.54 -14.86 -19.20
C ASP A 10 -12.29 -14.24 -18.55
N LYS A 11 -11.17 -14.96 -18.46
CA LYS A 11 -9.92 -14.49 -17.80
C LYS A 11 -9.39 -13.19 -18.40
N THR A 12 -9.62 -12.98 -19.69
CA THR A 12 -9.25 -11.76 -20.43
C THR A 12 -10.02 -10.52 -19.97
N LYS A 13 -11.20 -10.72 -19.35
CA LYS A 13 -12.05 -9.66 -18.78
C LYS A 13 -11.77 -9.41 -17.29
N LEU A 14 -10.95 -10.25 -16.65
CA LEU A 14 -10.58 -10.07 -15.24
C LEU A 14 -9.57 -8.92 -15.13
N GLU A 15 -10.05 -7.77 -14.65
CA GLU A 15 -9.18 -6.66 -14.27
C GLU A 15 -8.12 -7.12 -13.26
N LYS A 16 -6.85 -6.83 -13.59
CA LYS A 16 -5.74 -7.07 -12.66
C LYS A 16 -5.88 -6.13 -11.48
N ARG A 17 -5.73 -6.67 -10.27
CA ARG A 17 -5.73 -5.86 -9.05
C ARG A 17 -4.51 -4.95 -9.03
N PRO A 18 -4.65 -3.68 -8.61
CA PRO A 18 -3.51 -2.79 -8.50
C PRO A 18 -2.53 -3.30 -7.44
N LYS A 19 -1.24 -3.02 -7.64
CA LYS A 19 -0.24 -3.28 -6.60
C LYS A 19 -0.22 -2.14 -5.60
N GLY A 20 -0.06 -2.47 -4.32
CA GLY A 20 0.17 -1.49 -3.26
C GLY A 20 1.63 -0.99 -3.22
N LEU A 21 1.90 -0.10 -2.27
CA LEU A 21 3.22 0.46 -2.00
C LEU A 21 3.53 0.32 -0.51
N TRP A 22 4.70 -0.20 -0.17
CA TRP A 22 5.21 -0.26 1.20
C TRP A 22 6.45 0.63 1.28
N ILE A 23 6.39 1.70 2.06
CA ILE A 23 7.48 2.67 2.17
C ILE A 23 8.00 2.73 3.62
N THR A 24 9.30 2.55 3.77
CA THR A 24 9.99 2.65 5.06
C THR A 24 11.07 3.73 5.03
N GLY A 25 11.43 4.28 6.19
CA GLY A 25 12.50 5.26 6.34
C GLY A 25 12.36 6.07 7.62
N LYS A 26 13.37 6.86 7.99
CA LYS A 26 13.38 7.62 9.24
C LYS A 26 12.14 8.51 9.44
N SER A 27 11.85 8.83 10.70
CA SER A 27 10.79 9.80 11.03
C SER A 27 11.04 11.16 10.38
N ARG A 28 9.95 11.88 10.05
CA ARG A 28 9.99 13.21 9.41
C ARG A 28 10.73 13.26 8.06
N SER A 29 10.77 12.15 7.33
CA SER A 29 11.40 12.08 5.99
C SER A 29 10.49 12.52 4.83
N GLY A 30 9.34 13.14 5.10
CA GLY A 30 8.38 13.60 4.08
C GLY A 30 7.51 12.53 3.43
N LYS A 31 7.58 11.26 3.88
CA LYS A 31 6.80 10.12 3.34
C LYS A 31 5.31 10.43 3.28
N THR A 32 4.72 10.74 4.44
CA THR A 32 3.29 11.02 4.56
C THR A 32 2.90 12.22 3.68
N SER A 33 3.61 13.35 3.81
CA SER A 33 3.32 14.57 3.06
C SER A 33 3.36 14.37 1.55
N LEU A 34 4.37 13.67 1.02
CA LEU A 34 4.45 13.34 -0.40
C LEU A 34 3.21 12.55 -0.85
N LEU A 35 2.86 11.51 -0.12
CA LEU A 35 1.79 10.61 -0.53
C LEU A 35 0.43 11.29 -0.49
N THR A 36 0.21 12.22 0.44
CA THR A 36 -1.03 13.03 0.48
C THR A 36 -1.21 13.95 -0.73
N LEU A 37 -0.16 14.22 -1.51
CA LEU A 37 -0.24 15.05 -2.72
C LEU A 37 -0.76 14.29 -3.95
N LEU A 38 -0.79 12.96 -3.91
CA LEU A 38 -1.11 12.12 -5.08
C LEU A 38 -2.60 12.09 -5.45
N GLY A 39 -3.49 12.58 -4.60
CA GLY A 39 -4.94 12.57 -4.84
C GLY A 39 -5.76 12.35 -3.56
N ASN A 40 -7.03 11.97 -3.69
CA ASN A 40 -7.92 11.69 -2.56
C ASN A 40 -7.63 10.31 -1.94
N TYR A 41 -7.60 10.23 -0.61
CA TYR A 41 -7.18 9.02 0.12
C TYR A 41 -7.94 8.78 1.41
N SER A 42 -8.14 7.49 1.71
CA SER A 42 -8.64 7.06 3.02
C SER A 42 -7.45 6.92 3.96
N TYR A 43 -7.44 7.69 5.05
CA TYR A 43 -6.29 7.79 5.95
C TYR A 43 -6.51 7.04 7.26
N PHE A 44 -5.71 6.00 7.50
CA PHE A 44 -5.67 5.26 8.75
C PHE A 44 -4.35 5.58 9.45
N LYS A 45 -4.43 6.22 10.63
CA LYS A 45 -3.25 6.66 11.39
C LYS A 45 -3.20 5.97 12.74
N ASN A 46 -2.06 5.38 13.09
CA ASN A 46 -1.73 4.73 14.36
C ASN A 46 -2.60 3.50 14.72
N ILE A 47 -3.92 3.66 14.66
CA ILE A 47 -4.94 2.68 15.03
C ILE A 47 -5.98 2.63 13.91
N TRP A 48 -6.53 1.44 13.70
CA TRP A 48 -7.64 1.21 12.80
C TRP A 48 -8.86 2.07 13.17
N ASN A 49 -9.45 2.76 12.19
CA ASN A 49 -10.74 3.43 12.31
C ASN A 49 -11.55 3.17 11.03
N ALA A 50 -12.60 2.35 11.12
CA ALA A 50 -13.41 1.98 9.94
C ALA A 50 -14.14 3.17 9.30
N LEU A 51 -14.41 4.24 10.05
CA LEU A 51 -15.13 5.42 9.55
C LEU A 51 -14.26 6.33 8.66
N ASN A 52 -12.94 6.13 8.65
CA ASN A 52 -12.03 6.88 7.78
C ASN A 52 -12.03 6.36 6.34
N PHE A 53 -12.68 5.23 6.08
CA PHE A 53 -12.79 4.69 4.74
C PHE A 53 -13.83 5.45 3.92
N SER A 54 -13.48 5.79 2.67
CA SER A 54 -14.43 6.28 1.66
C SER A 54 -14.33 5.45 0.37
N ASN A 55 -15.46 5.21 -0.29
CA ASN A 55 -15.47 4.58 -1.61
C ASN A 55 -14.99 5.52 -2.73
N GLU A 56 -15.01 6.84 -2.48
CA GLU A 56 -14.62 7.86 -3.48
C GLU A 56 -13.11 8.08 -3.53
N ASP A 57 -12.39 7.65 -2.49
CA ASP A 57 -10.93 7.81 -2.42
C ASP A 57 -10.21 6.87 -3.39
N SER A 58 -9.18 7.41 -4.03
CA SER A 58 -8.40 6.71 -5.05
C SER A 58 -7.45 5.65 -4.49
N TYR A 59 -7.04 5.79 -3.22
CA TYR A 59 -6.16 4.85 -2.54
C TYR A 59 -6.34 4.91 -1.02
N ASN A 60 -5.73 3.96 -0.31
CA ASN A 60 -5.70 3.95 1.15
C ASN A 60 -4.28 4.18 1.64
N ILE A 61 -4.14 4.85 2.78
CA ILE A 61 -2.87 5.00 3.48
C ILE A 61 -3.02 4.42 4.89
N MET A 62 -2.13 3.51 5.25
CA MET A 62 -1.93 3.06 6.62
C MET A 62 -0.59 3.61 7.10
N ASP A 63 -0.62 4.54 8.05
CA ASP A 63 0.57 5.22 8.58
C ASP A 63 0.80 4.88 10.05
N ASP A 64 2.05 4.53 10.35
CA ASP A 64 2.59 4.29 11.69
C ASP A 64 1.82 3.26 12.53
N PHE A 65 1.36 2.18 11.89
CA PHE A 65 0.80 1.04 12.61
C PHE A 65 1.93 0.29 13.34
N GLU A 66 1.87 0.26 14.67
CA GLU A 66 2.76 -0.53 15.54
C GLU A 66 2.40 -2.03 15.47
N LEU A 67 2.63 -2.64 14.32
CA LEU A 67 2.30 -4.03 14.06
C LEU A 67 3.51 -4.79 13.50
N THR A 68 3.81 -5.93 14.13
CA THR A 68 4.78 -6.91 13.63
C THR A 68 4.04 -8.16 13.19
N PHE A 69 4.28 -8.62 11.97
CA PHE A 69 3.73 -9.86 11.42
C PHE A 69 4.65 -11.05 11.76
N GLU A 70 4.56 -11.49 13.01
CA GLU A 70 5.32 -12.64 13.52
C GLU A 70 4.67 -13.97 13.14
N LYS A 71 3.35 -13.98 12.96
CA LYS A 71 2.54 -15.17 12.65
C LYS A 71 1.66 -14.93 11.43
N PRO A 72 1.27 -16.01 10.70
CA PRO A 72 0.36 -15.89 9.56
C PRO A 72 -0.98 -15.23 9.87
N VAL A 73 -1.45 -15.37 11.11
CA VAL A 73 -2.74 -14.84 11.58
C VAL A 73 -2.74 -13.32 11.64
N ASP A 74 -1.61 -12.70 11.93
CA ASP A 74 -1.46 -11.24 12.09
C ASP A 74 -1.79 -10.51 10.78
N LEU A 75 -1.48 -11.13 9.64
CA LEU A 75 -1.75 -10.56 8.32
C LEU A 75 -3.23 -10.70 7.90
N SER A 76 -4.04 -11.51 8.59
CA SER A 76 -5.38 -11.92 8.10
C SER A 76 -6.31 -10.73 7.87
N PHE A 77 -6.30 -9.74 8.78
CA PHE A 77 -7.09 -8.52 8.66
C PHE A 77 -6.61 -7.61 7.52
N TYR A 78 -5.31 -7.66 7.20
CA TYR A 78 -4.67 -6.77 6.23
C TYR A 78 -4.56 -7.37 4.83
N LYS A 79 -4.74 -8.69 4.66
CA LYS A 79 -4.66 -9.37 3.35
C LYS A 79 -5.59 -8.75 2.30
N ALA A 80 -6.80 -8.37 2.69
CA ALA A 80 -7.75 -7.76 1.76
C ALA A 80 -7.28 -6.39 1.24
N TRP A 81 -6.57 -5.64 2.10
CA TRP A 81 -6.01 -4.33 1.78
C TRP A 81 -4.74 -4.44 0.94
N ILE A 82 -3.80 -5.26 1.40
CA ILE A 82 -2.51 -5.52 0.75
C ILE A 82 -2.71 -6.10 -0.65
N GLY A 83 -3.65 -7.03 -0.80
CA GLY A 83 -3.97 -7.65 -2.08
C GLY A 83 -4.99 -6.90 -2.94
N SER A 84 -5.35 -5.66 -2.56
CA SER A 84 -6.34 -4.81 -3.25
C SER A 84 -7.60 -5.57 -3.68
N GLN A 85 -8.17 -6.35 -2.74
CA GLN A 85 -9.37 -7.12 -3.00
C GLN A 85 -10.54 -6.19 -3.30
N LYS A 86 -11.35 -6.51 -4.32
CA LYS A 86 -12.45 -5.64 -4.79
C LYS A 86 -13.48 -5.36 -3.70
N VAL A 87 -13.86 -6.39 -2.97
CA VAL A 87 -14.87 -6.32 -1.92
C VAL A 87 -14.27 -6.87 -0.64
N THR A 88 -14.44 -6.16 0.46
CA THR A 88 -14.06 -6.64 1.78
C THR A 88 -15.06 -6.18 2.83
N THR A 89 -15.09 -6.88 3.96
CA THR A 89 -15.91 -6.50 5.10
C THR A 89 -15.03 -5.85 6.15
N ILE A 90 -15.40 -4.64 6.56
CA ILE A 90 -14.75 -3.93 7.64
C ILE A 90 -15.67 -3.87 8.85
N THR A 91 -15.06 -3.78 10.02
CA THR A 91 -15.74 -3.58 11.29
C THR A 91 -14.80 -2.82 12.19
N ASP A 92 -15.36 -2.21 13.22
CA ASP A 92 -14.60 -1.58 14.28
C ASP A 92 -15.39 -1.67 15.59
N LYS A 93 -14.79 -1.21 16.67
CA LYS A 93 -15.49 -1.09 17.94
C LYS A 93 -16.70 -0.17 17.76
N TYR A 94 -17.89 -0.70 18.08
CA TYR A 94 -19.17 -0.01 17.95
C TYR A 94 -19.62 0.30 16.51
N VAL A 95 -18.91 -0.20 15.50
CA VAL A 95 -19.32 -0.08 14.10
C VAL A 95 -19.80 -1.44 13.64
N ARG A 96 -21.02 -1.50 13.11
CA ARG A 96 -21.56 -2.73 12.51
C ARG A 96 -20.64 -3.19 11.37
N LYS A 97 -20.62 -4.49 11.09
CA LYS A 97 -19.92 -5.01 9.91
C LYS A 97 -20.51 -4.35 8.65
N MET A 98 -19.64 -3.81 7.81
CA MET A 98 -20.02 -3.15 6.56
C MET A 98 -19.20 -3.74 5.43
N GLU A 99 -19.87 -4.00 4.31
CA GLU A 99 -19.20 -4.34 3.06
C GLU A 99 -18.75 -3.05 2.38
N ILE A 100 -17.50 -3.04 1.92
CA ILE A 100 -16.90 -1.90 1.23
C ILE A 100 -16.30 -2.33 -0.10
N TYR A 101 -16.26 -1.38 -1.05
CA TYR A 101 -15.57 -1.56 -2.32
C TYR A 101 -14.15 -1.01 -2.19
N ASN A 102 -13.21 -1.88 -1.82
CA ASN A 102 -11.82 -1.47 -1.68
C ASN A 102 -11.19 -1.36 -3.07
N GLY A 103 -10.84 -2.47 -3.73
CA GLY A 103 -10.43 -2.50 -5.15
C GLY A 103 -9.24 -1.61 -5.56
N LYS A 104 -8.65 -0.89 -4.61
CA LYS A 104 -7.71 0.21 -4.80
C LYS A 104 -6.39 -0.07 -4.09
N PRO A 105 -5.29 0.59 -4.48
CA PRO A 105 -3.99 0.31 -3.88
C PRO A 105 -3.94 0.77 -2.42
N LEU A 106 -3.19 0.02 -1.63
CA LEU A 106 -2.81 0.39 -0.27
C LEU A 106 -1.39 0.93 -0.27
N ILE A 107 -1.18 2.06 0.41
CA ILE A 107 0.12 2.56 0.77
C ILE A 107 0.35 2.33 2.26
N TRP A 108 1.37 1.56 2.60
CA TRP A 108 1.78 1.29 3.98
C TRP A 108 3.04 2.07 4.28
N ILE A 109 2.97 2.97 5.27
CA ILE A 109 4.06 3.83 5.69
C ILE A 109 4.52 3.37 7.07
N ASN A 110 5.82 3.19 7.24
CA ASN A 110 6.38 2.91 8.55
C ASN A 110 7.81 3.48 8.69
N ASN A 111 8.31 3.53 9.91
CA ASN A 111 9.68 3.92 10.20
C ASN A 111 10.65 2.72 10.29
N ASN A 112 10.15 1.55 10.70
CA ASN A 112 10.94 0.33 10.81
C ASN A 112 11.19 -0.30 9.43
N ARG A 113 12.27 -1.07 9.28
CA ARG A 113 12.56 -1.77 8.01
C ARG A 113 11.49 -2.81 7.72
N PHE A 114 11.33 -3.17 6.44
CA PHE A 114 10.31 -4.12 6.03
C PHE A 114 10.51 -5.49 6.69
N GLU A 115 11.75 -5.98 6.71
CA GLU A 115 12.09 -7.31 7.24
C GLU A 115 11.93 -7.40 8.77
N ASP A 116 12.05 -6.28 9.49
CA ASP A 116 11.87 -6.22 10.94
C ASP A 116 10.38 -6.31 11.32
N GLN A 117 9.52 -5.68 10.53
CA GLN A 117 8.07 -5.74 10.70
C GLN A 117 7.47 -7.05 10.21
N VAL A 118 7.94 -7.57 9.08
CA VAL A 118 7.38 -8.78 8.48
C VAL A 118 8.29 -9.96 8.74
N GLN A 119 8.23 -10.52 9.93
CA GLN A 119 9.14 -11.58 10.34
C GLN A 119 8.77 -12.94 9.74
N PHE A 120 7.48 -13.22 9.50
CA PHE A 120 7.06 -14.53 9.01
C PHE A 120 7.25 -14.70 7.48
N PRO A 121 7.94 -15.74 6.99
CA PRO A 121 8.28 -15.88 5.56
C PRO A 121 7.10 -15.90 4.59
N SER A 122 5.98 -16.53 4.96
CA SER A 122 4.80 -16.57 4.08
C SER A 122 4.13 -15.19 3.97
N CYS A 123 4.15 -14.40 5.04
CA CYS A 123 3.67 -13.02 5.05
C CYS A 123 4.55 -12.16 4.13
N ARG A 124 5.89 -12.30 4.23
CA ARG A 124 6.82 -11.60 3.34
C ARG A 124 6.55 -11.89 1.88
N ARG A 125 6.39 -13.17 1.52
CA ARG A 125 6.09 -13.58 0.15
C ARG A 125 4.81 -12.93 -0.35
N TYR A 126 3.74 -13.02 0.43
CA TYR A 126 2.45 -12.42 0.07
C TYR A 126 2.56 -10.91 -0.15
N ILE A 127 3.24 -10.19 0.74
CA ILE A 127 3.41 -8.74 0.60
C ILE A 127 4.27 -8.40 -0.63
N LYS A 128 5.41 -9.08 -0.84
CA LYS A 128 6.28 -8.88 -2.01
C LYS A 128 5.58 -9.16 -3.35
N GLU A 129 4.61 -10.07 -3.38
CA GLU A 129 3.81 -10.35 -4.58
C GLU A 129 2.82 -9.22 -4.89
N ASN A 130 2.22 -8.61 -3.88
CA ASN A 130 1.11 -7.65 -4.02
C ASN A 130 1.52 -6.18 -3.87
N MET A 131 2.69 -5.89 -3.29
CA MET A 131 3.16 -4.53 -3.02
C MET A 131 4.57 -4.30 -3.54
N THR A 132 4.83 -3.06 -3.94
CA THR A 132 6.18 -2.57 -4.22
C THR A 132 6.81 -2.08 -2.92
N ILE A 133 8.02 -2.53 -2.59
CA ILE A 133 8.70 -2.16 -1.34
C ILE A 133 9.78 -1.13 -1.64
N ILE A 134 9.76 -0.01 -0.91
CA ILE A 134 10.74 1.07 -0.99
C ILE A 134 11.28 1.33 0.42
N GLU A 135 12.59 1.20 0.58
CA GLU A 135 13.27 1.56 1.84
C GLU A 135 14.12 2.81 1.61
N LEU A 136 13.76 3.92 2.24
CA LEU A 136 14.51 5.19 2.16
C LEU A 136 15.72 5.20 3.11
N GLY A 137 15.73 4.37 4.16
CA GLY A 137 16.77 4.40 5.18
C GLY A 137 16.85 5.77 5.88
N GLU A 138 18.03 6.38 5.81
CA GLU A 138 18.33 7.70 6.39
C GLU A 138 18.02 8.88 5.46
N ASP A 139 17.57 8.62 4.23
CA ASP A 139 17.25 9.66 3.27
C ASP A 139 15.99 10.43 3.69
N ASP A 140 15.95 11.70 3.28
CA ASP A 140 14.81 12.59 3.49
C ASP A 140 14.31 13.10 2.14
N LEU A 141 12.99 13.01 1.92
CA LEU A 141 12.35 13.53 0.72
C LEU A 141 12.31 15.07 0.71
N TYR A 142 12.43 15.74 1.87
CA TYR A 142 12.48 17.21 1.94
C TYR A 142 13.81 17.80 1.46
N THR A 143 14.91 17.09 1.66
CA THR A 143 16.24 17.58 1.31
C THR A 143 17.08 16.39 0.88
N PRO A 144 17.25 16.15 -0.44
CA PRO A 144 18.08 15.05 -0.91
C PRO A 144 19.53 15.30 -0.48
N LYS A 145 19.95 14.66 0.61
CA LYS A 145 21.31 14.76 1.16
C LYS A 145 22.26 13.85 0.38
N ASN A 146 22.41 14.12 -0.91
CA ASN A 146 23.64 13.89 -1.70
C ASN A 146 23.36 14.21 -3.17
N ARG A 147 24.15 15.14 -3.72
CA ARG A 147 24.27 15.40 -5.15
C ARG A 147 25.01 14.26 -5.84
N SER A 148 24.36 13.12 -5.91
CA SER A 148 24.28 12.32 -7.11
C SER A 148 22.80 12.05 -7.20
N THR A 149 22.10 12.69 -8.13
CA THR A 149 20.73 12.28 -8.50
C THR A 149 20.66 10.77 -8.32
N PRO A 150 19.75 10.21 -7.51
CA PRO A 150 19.49 8.80 -7.56
C PRO A 150 18.83 8.56 -8.92
N LYS A 151 19.62 8.61 -10.01
CA LYS A 151 19.23 8.31 -11.39
C LYS A 151 18.65 6.89 -11.49
N ASN A 152 18.79 6.11 -10.41
CA ASN A 152 18.37 4.73 -10.29
C ASN A 152 17.46 4.44 -9.09
N THR A 153 16.90 5.43 -8.36
CA THR A 153 15.80 5.08 -7.45
C THR A 153 14.52 4.95 -8.25
N TRP A 154 13.73 3.92 -7.94
CA TRP A 154 12.39 3.74 -8.50
C TRP A 154 11.55 5.02 -8.38
N PHE A 155 11.73 5.76 -7.27
CA PHE A 155 11.05 7.03 -6.98
C PHE A 155 11.30 8.10 -8.06
N CYS A 156 12.56 8.40 -8.37
CA CYS A 156 12.90 9.41 -9.39
C CYS A 156 12.46 8.98 -10.80
N ASN A 157 12.52 7.68 -11.10
CA ASN A 157 12.22 7.15 -12.43
C ASN A 157 10.73 6.90 -12.70
N ASN A 158 9.86 6.90 -11.67
CA ASN A 158 8.43 6.61 -11.85
C ASN A 158 7.49 7.73 -11.42
N ILE A 159 7.90 8.61 -10.51
CA ILE A 159 7.03 9.69 -10.00
C ILE A 159 7.44 11.04 -10.60
N ILE A 160 8.72 11.42 -10.53
CA ILE A 160 9.20 12.72 -11.03
C ILE A 160 9.14 12.81 -12.57
N THR A 161 9.51 11.74 -13.28
CA THR A 161 9.48 11.69 -14.75
C THR A 161 8.06 11.73 -15.32
N LYS A 162 7.07 11.16 -14.63
CA LYS A 162 5.68 11.18 -15.09
C LYS A 162 5.04 12.57 -15.01
N GLU A 163 5.30 13.33 -13.94
CA GLU A 163 4.77 14.70 -13.82
C GLU A 163 5.37 15.66 -14.86
N LEU A 164 6.62 15.44 -15.28
CA LEU A 164 7.26 16.23 -16.34
C LEU A 164 6.71 15.91 -17.73
N GLU A 165 6.33 14.67 -18.00
CA GLU A 165 5.74 14.26 -19.29
C GLU A 165 4.28 14.73 -19.44
N GLU A 166 3.53 14.86 -18.34
CA GLU A 166 2.13 15.35 -18.37
C GLU A 166 2.02 16.88 -18.41
N THR A 167 3.12 17.61 -18.20
CA THR A 167 3.18 19.09 -18.23
C THR A 167 3.89 19.66 -19.47
N THR A 168 4.23 18.82 -20.45
CA THR A 168 4.80 19.23 -21.75
C THR A 168 3.82 18.95 -22.89
#